data_AF-A0A7W1ED02-F1
#
_entry.id   AF-A0A7W1ED02-F1
#
_cell.length_a   1.000
_cell.length_b   1.000
_cell.length_c   1.000
_cell.angle_alpha   90.00
_cell.angle_beta   90.00
_cell.angle_gamma   90.00
#
_symmetry.space_group_name_H-M   'P 1'
#
loop_
_entity.id
_entity.type
_entity.pdbx_description
1 polymer ?
#
loop_
_entity_poly.entity_id
_entity_poly.type
_entity_poly.pdbx_seq_one_letter_code
_entity_poly.pdbx_strand_id
1 'polypeptide(L)' 'LDDAAVGIVREAGFSAACTSLPGTNDPGTLDHLLRRIEIRGDTTLHDFALMVRMGTTRVRHRLWRGG' A
#
# COMPACT_ATOMS: atom_id res chain seq x y z
N LEU A 1 7.26 -7.56 -10.04
CA LEU A 1 7.08 -6.65 -11.19
C LEU A 1 7.89 -7.24 -12.34
N ASP A 2 7.57 -6.91 -13.58
CA ASP A 2 8.42 -7.27 -14.71
C ASP A 2 9.64 -6.34 -14.76
N ASP A 3 10.85 -6.89 -14.87
CA ASP A 3 12.11 -6.13 -14.82
C ASP A 3 12.26 -5.20 -16.04
N ALA A 4 11.75 -5.62 -17.20
CA ALA A 4 11.76 -4.78 -18.40
C ALA A 4 10.87 -3.55 -18.22
N ALA A 5 9.68 -3.70 -17.65
CA ALA A 5 8.81 -2.58 -17.29
C ALA A 5 9.48 -1.61 -16.30
N VAL A 6 10.22 -2.12 -15.30
CA VAL A 6 10.98 -1.27 -14.35
C VAL A 6 12.06 -0.47 -15.09
N GLY A 7 12.78 -1.10 -16.03
CA GLY A 7 13.80 -0.45 -16.85
C GLY A 7 13.25 0.73 -17.65
N ILE A 8 12.16 0.50 -18.39
CA ILE A 8 11.50 1.54 -19.22
C ILE A 8 11.06 2.73 -18.37
N VAL A 9 10.46 2.47 -17.20
CA VAL A 9 9.97 3.54 -16.31
C VAL A 9 11.13 4.35 -15.72
N ARG A 10 12.26 3.71 -15.40
CA ARG A 10 13.47 4.41 -14.95
C ARG A 10 14.08 5.27 -16.06
N GLU A 11 14.17 4.74 -17.27
CA GLU A 11 14.65 5.48 -18.44
C GLU A 11 13.78 6.69 -18.76
N ALA A 12 12.47 6.59 -18.52
CA ALA A 12 11.53 7.70 -18.62
C ALA A 12 11.68 8.76 -17.50
N GLY A 13 12.60 8.56 -16.55
CA GLY A 13 12.95 9.54 -15.52
C GLY A 13 12.14 9.44 -14.22
N PHE A 14 11.36 8.38 -14.01
CA PHE A 14 10.62 8.19 -12.76
C PHE A 14 11.54 7.64 -11.65
N SER A 15 11.49 8.26 -10.47
CA SER A 15 12.35 7.88 -9.33
C SER A 15 11.78 6.73 -8.49
N ALA A 16 10.47 6.52 -8.48
CA ALA A 16 9.79 5.51 -7.67
C ALA A 16 8.44 5.10 -8.28
N ALA A 17 7.91 3.96 -7.83
CA ALA A 17 6.59 3.48 -8.18
C ALA A 17 5.89 2.81 -7.00
N CYS A 18 4.58 3.05 -6.88
CA CYS A 18 3.73 2.44 -5.88
C CYS A 18 2.88 1.32 -6.49
N THR A 19 2.93 0.16 -5.85
CA THR A 19 2.17 -1.04 -6.22
C THR A 19 0.80 -1.08 -5.55
N SER A 20 -0.05 -2.02 -5.97
CA SER A 20 -1.28 -2.39 -5.28
C SER A 20 -1.05 -3.36 -4.11
N LEU A 21 0.20 -3.72 -3.81
CA LEU A 21 0.50 -4.62 -2.70
C LEU A 21 0.21 -3.94 -1.36
N PRO A 22 -0.52 -4.60 -0.43
CA PRO A 22 -0.81 -4.04 0.87
C PRO A 22 0.43 -4.04 1.77
N GLY A 23 0.56 -3.02 2.61
CA GLY A 23 1.50 -3.01 3.75
C GLY A 23 2.21 -1.69 3.97
N THR A 24 3.14 -1.70 4.92
CA THR A 24 4.06 -0.60 5.22
C THR A 24 5.29 -0.65 4.33
N ASN A 25 5.90 0.52 4.13
CA ASN A 25 7.23 0.64 3.56
C ASN A 25 8.23 0.87 4.68
N ASP A 26 9.38 0.21 4.57
CA ASP A 26 10.57 0.49 5.37
C ASP A 26 11.68 1.01 4.44
N PRO A 27 12.77 1.62 4.96
CA PRO A 27 13.84 2.17 4.13
C PRO A 27 14.54 1.16 3.20
N GLY A 28 14.40 -0.15 3.43
CA GLY A 28 14.91 -1.20 2.56
C GLY A 28 13.93 -1.65 1.46
N THR A 29 12.69 -1.14 1.46
CA THR A 29 11.74 -1.41 0.39
C THR A 29 12.22 -0.78 -0.91
N LEU A 30 12.34 -1.59 -1.97
CA LEU A 30 12.76 -1.11 -3.28
C LEU A 30 11.81 -0.02 -3.80
N ASP A 31 12.36 1.07 -4.35
CA ASP A 31 11.59 2.25 -4.77
C ASP A 31 10.50 1.97 -5.81
N HIS A 32 10.66 0.91 -6.61
CA HIS A 32 9.67 0.49 -7.61
C HIS A 32 8.67 -0.57 -7.09
N LEU A 33 8.77 -0.93 -5.81
CA LEU A 33 7.91 -1.90 -5.10
C LEU A 33 7.25 -1.30 -3.85
N LEU A 34 7.12 0.03 -3.79
CA LEU A 34 6.47 0.67 -2.65
C LEU A 34 5.03 0.14 -2.51
N ARG A 35 4.65 -0.18 -1.28
CA ARG A 35 3.35 -0.72 -0.89
C ARG A 35 2.39 0.41 -0.55
N ARG A 36 1.09 0.13 -0.63
CA ARG A 36 0.02 1.09 -0.30
C ARG A 36 -1.02 0.46 0.61
N ILE A 37 -1.79 1.32 1.26
CA ILE A 37 -2.99 0.92 2.02
C ILE A 37 -4.18 1.48 1.26
N GLU A 38 -5.04 0.60 0.76
CA GLU A 38 -6.27 1.00 0.08
C GLU A 38 -7.30 1.46 1.10
N ILE A 39 -7.78 2.70 0.95
CA ILE A 39 -8.92 3.24 1.71
C ILE A 39 -10.15 3.14 0.81
N ARG A 40 -11.18 2.46 1.31
CA ARG A 40 -12.42 2.21 0.57
C ARG A 40 -13.48 3.24 0.94
N GLY A 41 -14.45 3.48 0.06
CA GLY A 41 -15.49 4.51 0.27
C GLY A 41 -16.36 4.30 1.51
N ASP A 42 -16.40 3.09 2.05
CA ASP A 42 -17.10 2.71 3.27
C ASP A 42 -16.20 2.66 4.52
N THR A 43 -14.98 3.21 4.43
CA THR A 43 -14.05 3.26 5.57
C THR A 43 -14.46 4.40 6.51
N THR A 44 -14.74 4.07 7.77
CA THR A 44 -15.04 5.09 8.77
C THR A 44 -13.79 5.90 9.10
N LEU A 45 -13.95 7.12 9.65
CA LEU A 45 -12.81 7.93 10.07
C LEU A 45 -11.96 7.24 11.16
N HIS A 46 -12.62 6.49 12.05
CA HIS A 46 -11.93 5.71 13.09
C HIS A 46 -11.08 4.58 12.47
N ASP A 47 -11.65 3.83 11.52
CA ASP A 47 -10.93 2.77 10.83
C ASP A 47 -9.79 3.32 9.98
N PHE A 48 -10.01 4.46 9.31
CA PHE A 48 -8.96 5.16 8.56
C PHE A 48 -7.78 5.52 9.46
N ALA A 49 -8.03 6.16 10.61
CA ALA A 49 -6.97 6.53 11.55
C ALA A 49 -6.19 5.30 12.04
N LEU A 50 -6.89 4.19 12.30
CA LEU A 50 -6.28 2.94 12.74
C LEU A 50 -5.48 2.27 11.61
N MET A 51 -5.99 2.28 10.38
CA MET A 51 -5.30 1.75 9.19
C MET A 51 -4.01 2.51 8.90
N VAL A 52 -4.02 3.84 9.00
CA VAL A 52 -2.82 4.69 8.85
C VAL A 52 -1.81 4.37 9.95
N ARG A 53 -2.26 4.33 11.21
CA ARG A 53 -1.37 4.07 12.37
C ARG A 53 -0.73 2.68 12.33
N MET A 54 -1.52 1.66 11.98
CA MET A 54 -1.05 0.26 11.99
C MET A 54 -0.46 -0.20 10.67
N GLY A 55 -0.57 0.60 9.62
CA GLY A 55 -0.01 0.25 8.32
C GLY A 55 -0.68 -0.96 7.65
N THR A 56 -1.95 -1.24 7.98
CA THR A 56 -2.62 -2.49 7.55
C THR A 56 -4.11 -2.30 7.29
N THR A 57 -4.63 -3.05 6.32
CA THR A 57 -6.06 -3.13 5.97
C THR A 57 -6.82 -4.18 6.82
N ARG A 58 -6.12 -4.98 7.63
CA ARG A 58 -6.72 -6.11 8.40
C ARG A 58 -7.65 -5.69 9.53
N VAL A 59 -7.67 -4.41 9.90
CA VAL A 59 -8.62 -3.85 10.88
C VAL A 59 -10.06 -4.22 10.52
N ARG A 60 -10.40 -4.09 9.23
CA ARG A 60 -11.74 -4.36 8.71
C ARG A 60 -12.13 -5.85 8.78
N HIS A 61 -11.17 -6.76 8.57
CA HIS A 61 -11.42 -8.21 8.62
C HIS A 61 -11.78 -8.71 10.03
N ARG A 62 -11.31 -8.03 11.08
CA ARG A 62 -11.60 -8.39 12.47
C ARG A 62 -12.96 -7.86 12.94
N LEU A 63 -13.33 -6.66 12.50
CA LEU A 63 -14.63 -6.04 12.82
C LEU A 63 -15.81 -6.77 12.17
N TRP A 64 -15.64 -7.35 10.99
CA TRP A 64 -16.69 -8.12 10.29
C TRP A 64 -16.94 -9.53 10.83
N ARG A 65 -16.06 -10.09 11.67
CA ARG A 65 -16.23 -11.44 12.27
C ARG A 65 -16.84 -11.42 13.68
N GLY A 66 -17.29 -10.25 14.15
CA GLY A 66 -17.88 -10.07 15.47
C GLY A 66 -19.29 -9.45 15.46
N GLY A 67 -19.99 -9.55 14.33
CA GLY A 67 -21.39 -9.13 14.18
C GLY A 67 -22.32 -10.32 14.02
#